data_AF-A0A1I3MU31-F1
#
_entry.id   AF-A0A1I3MU31-F1
#
_cell.length_a   1.000
_cell.length_b   1.000
_cell.length_c   1.000
_cell.angle_alpha   90.00
_cell.angle_beta   90.00
_cell.angle_gamma   90.00
#
_symmetry.space_group_name_H-M   'P 1'
#
loop_
_entity.id
_entity.type
_entity.pdbx_description
1 polymer ?
#
loop_
_entity_poly.entity_id
_entity_poly.type
_entity_poly.pdbx_seq_one_letter_code
_entity_poly.pdbx_strand_id
1 'polypeptide(L)'
;MSYHERHRSHRIGWLCAAVLGANDGIVPTASLVIGVAAAHAAHTDIFLAGVAGLVAGAISMAAGEYVSVGSQSDTEKADLELERKSLSDDYEFELQELASIYEKRGLDSNLAKQVAEQLMVHDALRAHAKDELGLAESVRARAMQAAFFSAGTFTIGATYHY
;
A
#
# COMPACT_ATOMS: atom_id res chain seq x y z
N MET A 1 2.37 -12.84 31.52
CA MET A 1 2.38 -11.39 31.25
C MET A 1 2.68 -11.19 29.77
N SER A 2 1.72 -10.77 28.97
CA SER A 2 1.97 -10.41 27.56
C SER A 2 2.42 -8.96 27.52
N TYR A 3 3.68 -8.71 27.13
CA TYR A 3 4.13 -7.38 26.78
C TYR A 3 3.53 -7.04 25.41
N HIS A 4 2.46 -6.27 25.39
CA HIS A 4 1.97 -5.64 24.16
C HIS A 4 2.83 -4.40 23.87
N GLU A 5 3.95 -4.60 23.18
CA GLU A 5 4.64 -3.49 22.54
C GLU A 5 3.73 -2.91 21.45
N ARG A 6 3.44 -1.59 21.55
CA ARG A 6 2.57 -0.90 20.61
C ARG A 6 3.32 -0.62 19.30
N HIS A 7 3.36 -1.60 18.41
CA HIS A 7 3.91 -1.42 17.07
C HIS A 7 2.93 -0.63 16.19
N ARG A 8 3.36 0.55 15.70
CA ARG A 8 2.56 1.44 14.82
C ARG A 8 2.80 1.21 13.32
N SER A 9 3.53 0.15 12.95
CA SER A 9 3.87 -0.23 11.57
C SER A 9 2.64 -0.37 10.67
N HIS A 10 1.50 -0.79 11.24
CA HIS A 10 0.21 -0.89 10.55
C HIS A 10 -0.34 0.44 10.00
N ARG A 11 0.23 1.59 10.40
CA ARG A 11 -0.23 2.93 9.99
C ARG A 11 0.57 3.51 8.83
N ILE A 12 1.65 2.85 8.41
CA ILE A 12 2.60 3.40 7.44
C ILE A 12 1.92 3.73 6.11
N GLY A 13 1.02 2.86 5.60
CA GLY A 13 0.38 3.07 4.30
C GLY A 13 -0.40 4.39 4.19
N TRP A 14 -1.38 4.64 5.06
CA TRP A 14 -2.16 5.88 5.01
C TRP A 14 -1.35 7.13 5.42
N LEU A 15 -0.31 6.95 6.26
CA LEU A 15 0.58 8.04 6.65
C LEU A 15 1.45 8.50 5.46
N CYS A 16 2.00 7.56 4.69
CA CYS A 16 2.74 7.87 3.46
C CYS A 16 1.83 8.58 2.45
N ALA A 17 0.62 8.05 2.22
CA ALA A 17 -0.37 8.68 1.33
C ALA A 17 -0.71 10.12 1.79
N ALA A 18 -0.86 10.34 3.10
CA ALA A 18 -1.10 11.66 3.66
C ALA A 18 0.08 12.63 3.44
N VAL A 19 1.33 12.19 3.65
CA VAL A 19 2.53 13.04 3.47
C VAL A 19 2.71 13.41 1.99
N LEU A 20 2.56 12.44 1.09
CA LEU A 20 2.63 12.68 -0.35
C LEU A 20 1.51 13.61 -0.82
N GLY A 21 0.28 13.38 -0.36
CA GLY A 21 -0.85 14.25 -0.64
C GLY A 21 -0.58 15.70 -0.21
N ALA A 22 -0.08 15.93 1.00
CA ALA A 22 0.25 17.28 1.48
C ALA A 22 1.32 17.97 0.60
N ASN A 23 2.40 17.25 0.28
CA ASN A 23 3.47 17.76 -0.58
C ASN A 23 2.94 18.16 -1.97
N ASP A 24 2.15 17.27 -2.55
CA ASP A 24 1.62 17.46 -3.90
C ASP A 24 0.46 18.45 -3.94
N GLY A 25 -0.13 18.79 -2.79
CA GLY A 25 -1.05 19.92 -2.66
C GLY A 25 -0.33 21.27 -2.67
N ILE A 26 0.78 21.40 -1.95
CA ILE A 26 1.49 22.68 -1.74
C ILE A 26 2.16 23.16 -3.03
N VAL A 27 3.10 22.37 -3.57
CA VAL A 27 4.04 22.84 -4.60
C VAL A 27 3.34 23.10 -5.94
N PRO A 28 2.53 22.16 -6.48
CA PRO A 28 1.85 22.36 -7.76
C PRO A 28 0.80 23.46 -7.71
N THR A 29 0.00 23.55 -6.64
CA THR A 29 -1.04 24.59 -6.51
C THR A 29 -0.43 25.98 -6.41
N ALA A 30 0.62 26.16 -5.58
CA ALA A 30 1.34 27.42 -5.49
C ALA A 30 1.97 27.81 -6.84
N SER A 31 2.60 26.86 -7.51
CA SER A 31 3.21 27.08 -8.84
C SER A 31 2.18 27.48 -9.89
N LEU A 32 1.00 26.86 -9.89
CA LEU A 32 -0.12 27.22 -10.78
C LEU A 32 -0.58 28.65 -10.53
N VAL A 33 -0.84 29.01 -9.28
CA VAL A 33 -1.34 30.33 -8.89
C VAL A 33 -0.32 31.43 -9.22
N ILE A 34 0.95 31.21 -8.89
CA ILE A 34 2.06 32.11 -9.23
C ILE A 34 2.19 32.25 -10.75
N GLY A 35 2.11 31.15 -11.50
CA GLY A 35 2.20 31.14 -12.96
C GLY A 35 1.07 31.95 -13.63
N VAL A 36 -0.17 31.74 -13.18
CA VAL A 36 -1.34 32.50 -13.69
C VAL A 36 -1.25 33.98 -13.29
N ALA A 37 -0.79 34.29 -12.08
CA ALA A 37 -0.57 35.66 -11.65
C ALA A 37 0.52 36.38 -12.46
N ALA A 38 1.63 35.71 -12.75
CA ALA A 38 2.71 36.24 -13.59
C ALA A 38 2.25 36.56 -15.03
N ALA A 39 1.22 35.87 -15.51
CA ALA A 39 0.58 36.14 -16.79
C ALA A 39 -0.35 37.38 -16.79
N HIS A 40 -0.36 38.18 -15.71
CA HIS A 40 -1.19 39.38 -15.56
C HIS A 40 -2.70 39.10 -15.66
N ALA A 41 -3.13 37.91 -15.24
CA ALA A 41 -4.55 37.55 -15.17
C ALA A 41 -5.30 38.37 -14.09
N ALA A 42 -6.62 38.52 -14.24
CA ALA A 42 -7.44 39.17 -13.23
C ALA A 42 -7.52 38.32 -11.95
N HIS A 43 -7.76 38.96 -10.80
CA HIS A 43 -7.89 38.26 -9.51
C HIS A 43 -8.93 37.14 -9.52
N THR A 44 -10.07 37.34 -10.20
CA THR A 44 -11.11 36.32 -10.38
C THR A 44 -10.62 35.10 -11.15
N ASP A 45 -9.77 35.29 -12.16
CA ASP A 45 -9.24 34.21 -12.98
C ASP A 45 -8.17 33.41 -12.23
N ILE A 46 -7.33 34.10 -11.45
CA ILE A 46 -6.34 33.48 -10.56
C ILE A 46 -7.05 32.60 -9.51
N PHE A 47 -8.12 33.12 -8.89
CA PHE A 47 -8.90 32.37 -7.91
C PHE A 47 -9.57 31.14 -8.53
N LEU A 48 -10.21 31.31 -9.70
CA LEU A 48 -10.86 30.21 -10.40
C LEU A 48 -9.84 29.13 -10.80
N ALA A 49 -8.66 29.52 -11.29
CA ALA A 49 -7.57 28.60 -11.63
C ALA A 49 -7.06 27.84 -10.40
N GLY A 50 -6.88 28.51 -9.27
CA GLY A 50 -6.47 27.89 -8.01
C GLY A 50 -7.49 26.85 -7.52
N VAL A 51 -8.78 27.19 -7.50
CA VAL A 51 -9.85 26.26 -7.09
C VAL A 51 -9.97 25.08 -8.06
N ALA A 52 -9.92 25.34 -9.37
CA ALA A 52 -9.97 24.28 -10.38
C ALA A 52 -8.76 23.34 -10.25
N GLY A 53 -7.56 23.88 -10.08
CA GLY A 53 -6.33 23.12 -9.86
C GLY A 53 -6.38 22.28 -8.58
N LEU A 54 -6.91 22.84 -7.49
CA LEU A 54 -7.10 22.12 -6.23
C LEU A 54 -8.04 20.93 -6.41
N VAL A 55 -9.23 21.15 -7.00
CA VAL A 55 -10.22 20.08 -7.18
C VAL A 55 -9.69 18.99 -8.12
N ALA A 56 -9.09 19.39 -9.25
CA ALA A 56 -8.52 18.45 -10.20
C ALA A 56 -7.38 17.63 -9.58
N GLY A 57 -6.48 18.28 -8.83
CA GLY A 57 -5.36 17.64 -8.16
C GLY A 57 -5.79 16.66 -7.06
N ALA A 58 -6.76 17.06 -6.22
CA ALA A 58 -7.29 16.19 -5.17
C ALA A 58 -7.96 14.93 -5.74
N ILE A 59 -8.76 15.07 -6.81
CA ILE A 59 -9.39 13.92 -7.49
C ILE A 59 -8.33 13.02 -8.12
N SER A 60 -7.34 13.60 -8.81
CA SER A 60 -6.25 12.83 -9.43
C SER A 60 -5.46 12.03 -8.39
N MET A 61 -5.14 12.65 -7.24
CA MET A 61 -4.46 12.00 -6.13
C MET A 61 -5.27 10.86 -5.51
N ALA A 62 -6.56 11.08 -5.25
CA ALA A 62 -7.44 10.01 -4.77
C ALA A 62 -7.51 8.84 -5.75
N ALA A 63 -7.69 9.13 -7.04
CA ALA A 63 -7.79 8.11 -8.08
C ALA A 63 -6.47 7.33 -8.21
N GLY A 64 -5.33 8.02 -8.24
CA GLY A 64 -4.01 7.38 -8.35
C GLY A 64 -3.71 6.46 -7.17
N GLU A 65 -3.97 6.92 -5.95
CA GLU A 65 -3.75 6.13 -4.73
C GLU A 65 -4.72 4.94 -4.66
N TYR A 66 -5.99 5.14 -5.03
CA TYR A 66 -6.98 4.05 -5.08
C TYR A 66 -6.56 2.96 -6.07
N VAL A 67 -6.16 3.35 -7.28
CA VAL A 67 -5.70 2.41 -8.32
C VAL A 67 -4.43 1.70 -7.87
N SER A 68 -3.44 2.43 -7.32
CA SER A 68 -2.17 1.84 -6.88
C SER A 68 -2.38 0.77 -5.80
N VAL A 69 -3.08 1.12 -4.72
CA VAL A 69 -3.35 0.20 -3.60
C VAL A 69 -4.34 -0.91 -4.02
N GLY A 70 -5.29 -0.59 -4.89
CA GLY A 70 -6.21 -1.58 -5.47
C GLY A 70 -5.49 -2.62 -6.30
N SER A 71 -4.60 -2.21 -7.21
CA SER A 71 -3.78 -3.11 -8.02
C SER A 71 -2.88 -3.98 -7.17
N GLN A 72 -2.29 -3.44 -6.09
CA GLN A 72 -1.56 -4.28 -5.13
C GLN A 72 -2.47 -5.37 -4.54
N SER A 73 -3.65 -5.00 -4.04
CA SER A 73 -4.59 -5.97 -3.48
C SER A 73 -5.04 -7.04 -4.49
N ASP A 74 -5.16 -6.68 -5.77
CA ASP A 74 -5.59 -7.62 -6.80
C ASP A 74 -4.46 -8.57 -7.21
N THR A 75 -3.20 -8.09 -7.27
CA THR A 75 -2.03 -8.96 -7.43
C THR A 75 -1.92 -9.95 -6.27
N GLU A 76 -2.04 -9.49 -5.02
CA GLU A 76 -1.99 -10.38 -3.85
C GLU A 76 -3.07 -11.47 -3.89
N LYS A 77 -4.29 -11.14 -4.35
CA LYS A 77 -5.35 -12.15 -4.52
C LYS A 77 -5.03 -13.15 -5.62
N ALA A 78 -4.47 -12.68 -6.74
CA ALA A 78 -4.09 -13.55 -7.85
C ALA A 78 -3.01 -14.54 -7.43
N ASP A 79 -1.99 -14.07 -6.70
CA ASP A 79 -0.93 -14.93 -6.17
C ASP A 79 -1.48 -15.96 -5.17
N LEU A 80 -2.41 -15.55 -4.28
CA LEU A 80 -3.09 -16.49 -3.38
C LEU A 80 -3.97 -17.53 -4.11
N GLU A 81 -4.51 -17.20 -5.27
CA GLU A 81 -5.31 -18.13 -6.07
C GLU A 81 -4.41 -19.11 -6.82
N LEU A 82 -3.27 -18.66 -7.33
CA LEU A 82 -2.22 -19.52 -7.88
C LEU A 82 -1.70 -20.49 -6.82
N GLU A 83 -1.37 -19.98 -5.63
CA GLU A 83 -0.87 -20.79 -4.52
C GLU A 83 -1.88 -21.85 -4.06
N ARG A 84 -3.16 -21.46 -3.95
CA ARG A 84 -4.23 -22.42 -3.64
C ARG A 84 -4.31 -23.53 -4.67
N LYS A 85 -4.05 -23.21 -5.95
CA LYS A 85 -4.03 -24.20 -7.03
C LYS A 85 -2.81 -25.10 -6.92
N SER A 86 -1.61 -24.55 -6.70
CA SER A 86 -0.38 -25.34 -6.54
C SER A 86 -0.49 -26.34 -5.37
N LEU A 87 -1.00 -25.88 -4.21
CA LEU A 87 -1.29 -26.74 -3.06
C LEU A 87 -2.27 -27.88 -3.36
N SER A 88 -3.19 -27.68 -4.30
CA SER A 88 -4.13 -28.73 -4.74
C SER A 88 -3.55 -29.66 -5.81
N ASP A 89 -2.63 -29.17 -6.62
CA ASP A 89 -2.02 -29.90 -7.72
C ASP A 89 -0.87 -30.81 -7.22
N ASP A 90 0.02 -30.32 -6.35
CA ASP A 90 1.13 -31.10 -5.80
C ASP A 90 1.54 -30.63 -4.38
N TYR A 91 0.83 -31.12 -3.37
CA TYR A 91 1.08 -30.79 -1.96
C TYR A 91 2.49 -31.20 -1.48
N GLU A 92 3.06 -32.30 -1.99
CA GLU A 92 4.38 -32.78 -1.56
C GLU A 92 5.50 -31.89 -2.12
N PHE A 93 5.30 -31.35 -3.33
CA PHE A 93 6.19 -30.35 -3.89
C PHE A 93 6.17 -29.06 -3.07
N GLU A 94 4.98 -28.54 -2.75
CA GLU A 94 4.83 -27.32 -1.92
C GLU A 94 5.46 -27.46 -0.54
N LEU A 95 5.35 -28.64 0.08
CA LEU A 95 6.03 -28.96 1.33
C LEU A 95 7.55 -28.85 1.22
N GLN A 96 8.12 -29.36 0.13
CA GLN A 96 9.55 -29.27 -0.12
C GLN A 96 10.00 -27.85 -0.41
N GLU A 97 9.18 -27.06 -1.12
CA GLU A 97 9.42 -25.65 -1.38
C GLU A 97 9.46 -24.86 -0.07
N LEU A 98 8.44 -24.99 0.78
CA LEU A 98 8.40 -24.31 2.08
C LEU A 98 9.56 -24.74 2.98
N ALA A 99 9.90 -26.02 3.01
CA ALA A 99 11.08 -26.50 3.73
C ALA A 99 12.37 -25.84 3.20
N SER A 100 12.54 -25.76 1.87
CA SER A 100 13.70 -25.09 1.26
C SER A 100 13.79 -23.60 1.62
N ILE A 101 12.66 -22.91 1.74
CA ILE A 101 12.60 -21.51 2.21
C ILE A 101 13.16 -21.41 3.63
N TYR A 102 12.79 -22.32 4.52
CA TYR A 102 13.29 -22.36 5.90
C TYR A 102 14.77 -22.76 6.00
N GLU A 103 15.24 -23.68 5.15
CA GLU A 103 16.67 -24.01 5.03
C GLU A 103 17.49 -22.78 4.62
N LYS A 104 17.03 -22.04 3.60
CA LYS A 104 17.68 -20.79 3.14
C LYS A 104 17.71 -19.71 4.23
N ARG A 105 16.75 -19.73 5.17
CA ARG A 105 16.71 -18.85 6.34
C ARG A 105 17.62 -19.31 7.49
N GLY A 106 18.25 -20.49 7.36
CA GLY A 106 19.29 -20.98 8.27
C GLY A 106 18.89 -22.18 9.14
N LEU A 107 17.73 -22.79 8.90
CA LEU A 107 17.37 -24.05 9.58
C LEU A 107 18.15 -25.22 8.96
N ASP A 108 18.47 -26.23 9.75
CA ASP A 108 18.93 -27.51 9.19
C ASP A 108 17.77 -28.23 8.48
N SER A 109 18.11 -29.11 7.55
CA SER A 109 17.12 -29.76 6.67
C SER A 109 16.03 -30.54 7.43
N ASN A 110 16.41 -31.25 8.51
CA ASN A 110 15.43 -32.02 9.27
C ASN A 110 14.46 -31.10 10.02
N LEU A 111 14.97 -30.02 10.61
CA LEU A 111 14.14 -29.04 11.31
C LEU A 111 13.26 -28.25 10.32
N ALA A 112 13.81 -27.83 9.18
CA ALA A 112 13.07 -27.10 8.16
C ALA A 112 11.87 -27.90 7.64
N LYS A 113 12.06 -29.21 7.38
CA LYS A 113 10.97 -30.11 7.00
C LYS A 113 9.91 -30.23 8.08
N GLN A 114 10.30 -30.42 9.35
CA GLN A 114 9.35 -30.50 10.47
C GLN A 114 8.54 -29.19 10.64
N VAL A 115 9.19 -28.04 10.45
CA VAL A 115 8.52 -26.74 10.50
C VAL A 115 7.53 -26.60 9.36
N ALA A 116 7.91 -26.91 8.13
CA ALA A 116 7.02 -26.87 6.97
C ALA A 116 5.80 -27.79 7.15
N GLU A 117 6.01 -29.05 7.57
CA GLU A 117 4.93 -29.99 7.87
C GLU A 117 3.95 -29.43 8.90
N GLN A 118 4.45 -28.93 10.04
CA GLN A 118 3.58 -28.42 11.10
C GLN A 118 2.82 -27.16 10.68
N LEU A 119 3.46 -26.26 9.92
CA LEU A 119 2.83 -25.03 9.44
C LEU A 119 1.76 -25.34 8.38
N MET A 120 2.03 -26.26 7.45
CA MET A 120 1.06 -26.62 6.41
C MET A 120 -0.13 -27.39 6.96
N VAL A 121 0.07 -28.24 7.98
CA VAL A 121 -1.04 -28.90 8.71
C VAL A 121 -1.96 -27.88 9.38
N HIS A 122 -1.39 -26.79 9.94
CA HIS A 122 -2.19 -25.74 10.55
C HIS A 122 -2.93 -24.90 9.50
N ASP A 123 -2.20 -24.34 8.53
CA ASP A 123 -2.74 -23.53 7.43
C ASP A 123 -1.68 -23.36 6.31
N ALA A 124 -1.67 -24.28 5.35
CA ALA A 124 -0.72 -24.27 4.24
C ALA A 124 -0.75 -22.98 3.41
N LEU A 125 -1.94 -22.53 3.01
CA LEU A 125 -2.09 -21.32 2.21
C LEU A 125 -1.54 -20.11 2.94
N ARG A 126 -1.81 -19.98 4.24
CA ARG A 126 -1.28 -18.87 5.05
C ARG A 126 0.22 -18.97 5.29
N ALA A 127 0.76 -20.19 5.42
CA ALA A 127 2.19 -20.42 5.57
C ALA A 127 2.93 -19.94 4.31
N HIS A 128 2.52 -20.39 3.13
CA HIS A 128 3.09 -19.94 1.86
C HIS A 128 2.84 -18.45 1.60
N ALA A 129 1.61 -17.96 1.84
CA ALA A 129 1.32 -16.53 1.71
C ALA A 129 2.28 -15.65 2.51
N LYS A 130 2.62 -16.05 3.74
CA LYS A 130 3.51 -15.28 4.59
C LYS A 130 4.99 -15.50 4.26
N ASP A 131 5.40 -16.76 4.10
CA ASP A 131 6.81 -17.14 4.08
C ASP A 131 7.41 -17.21 2.68
N GLU A 132 6.59 -17.46 1.66
CA GLU A 132 6.98 -17.45 0.26
C GLU A 132 6.61 -16.12 -0.41
N LEU A 133 5.32 -15.76 -0.39
CA LEU A 133 4.81 -14.57 -1.09
C LEU A 133 5.09 -13.26 -0.31
N GLY A 134 5.52 -13.34 0.95
CA GLY A 134 5.81 -12.17 1.78
C GLY A 134 4.58 -11.36 2.19
N LEU A 135 3.37 -11.92 2.04
CA LEU A 135 2.11 -11.27 2.37
C LEU A 135 1.93 -11.20 3.89
N ALA A 136 2.07 -10.00 4.45
CA ALA A 136 1.87 -9.75 5.87
C ALA A 136 0.41 -9.36 6.15
N GLU A 137 -0.30 -10.13 6.99
CA GLU A 137 -1.69 -9.83 7.39
C GLU A 137 -1.92 -8.43 7.98
N SER A 138 -0.86 -7.82 8.52
CA SER A 138 -0.93 -6.52 9.20
C SER A 138 -1.08 -5.31 8.26
N VAL A 139 -0.83 -5.49 6.95
CA VAL A 139 -0.93 -4.43 5.95
C VAL A 139 -2.04 -4.79 4.97
N ARG A 140 -3.28 -4.74 5.44
CA ARG A 140 -4.41 -4.84 4.52
C ARG A 140 -4.41 -3.60 3.64
N ALA A 141 -4.28 -3.78 2.33
CA ALA A 141 -4.43 -2.73 1.33
C ALA A 141 -5.81 -2.06 1.51
N ARG A 142 -5.81 -0.80 1.98
CA ARG A 142 -7.03 0.00 2.23
C ARG A 142 -7.09 1.15 1.23
N ALA A 143 -7.36 0.81 -0.04
CA ALA A 143 -7.35 1.74 -1.16
C ALA A 143 -8.23 2.98 -0.90
N MET A 144 -9.46 2.79 -0.40
CA MET A 144 -10.33 3.91 -0.05
C MET A 144 -9.75 4.79 1.05
N GLN A 145 -9.15 4.20 2.09
CA GLN A 145 -8.55 4.98 3.17
C GLN A 145 -7.37 5.79 2.64
N ALA A 146 -6.46 5.17 1.90
CA ALA A 146 -5.30 5.85 1.32
C ALA A 146 -5.73 7.01 0.39
N ALA A 147 -6.71 6.78 -0.48
CA ALA A 147 -7.28 7.79 -1.36
C ALA A 147 -7.87 9.00 -0.60
N PHE A 148 -8.66 8.76 0.46
CA PHE A 148 -9.24 9.85 1.25
C PHE A 148 -8.18 10.64 2.02
N PHE A 149 -7.19 9.96 2.62
CA PHE A 149 -6.11 10.65 3.32
C PHE A 149 -5.26 11.47 2.35
N SER A 150 -4.93 10.93 1.18
CA SER A 150 -4.18 11.64 0.13
C SER A 150 -4.92 12.88 -0.37
N ALA A 151 -6.19 12.76 -0.78
CA ALA A 151 -6.96 13.91 -1.26
C ALA A 151 -7.24 14.95 -0.16
N GLY A 152 -7.47 14.49 1.07
CA GLY A 152 -7.68 15.36 2.23
C GLY A 152 -6.45 16.20 2.55
N THR A 153 -5.27 15.58 2.63
CA THR A 153 -4.03 16.30 2.89
C THR A 153 -3.56 17.13 1.70
N PHE A 154 -3.84 16.70 0.47
CA PHE A 154 -3.67 17.53 -0.73
C PHE A 154 -4.46 18.84 -0.62
N THR A 155 -5.74 18.75 -0.28
CA THR A 155 -6.60 19.92 -0.12
C THR A 155 -6.05 20.85 0.97
N ILE A 156 -5.68 20.29 2.12
CA ILE A 156 -5.08 21.06 3.23
C ILE A 156 -3.80 21.76 2.78
N GLY A 157 -2.88 21.02 2.13
CA GLY A 157 -1.62 21.56 1.63
C GLY A 157 -1.81 22.66 0.59
N ALA A 158 -2.74 22.46 -0.34
CA ALA A 158 -3.11 23.44 -1.35
C ALA A 158 -3.67 24.75 -0.77
N THR A 159 -4.39 24.66 0.36
CA THR A 159 -4.94 25.84 1.06
C THR A 159 -3.97 26.51 2.02
N TYR A 160 -2.86 25.86 2.42
CA TYR A 160 -1.95 26.35 3.45
C TYR A 160 -1.21 27.65 3.08
N HIS A 161 -1.23 28.04 1.79
CA HIS A 161 -0.62 29.27 1.28
C HIS A 161 -1.60 30.43 1.05
N TYR A 162 -2.88 30.29 1.44
CA TYR A 162 -3.89 31.34 1.36
C TYR A 162 -4.27 31.90 2.74
#